data_AF-A0A931J270-F1
#
_entry.id   AF-A0A931J270-F1
#
_cell.length_a   1.000
_cell.length_b   1.000
_cell.length_c   1.000
_cell.angle_alpha   90.00
_cell.angle_beta   90.00
_cell.angle_gamma   90.00
#
_symmetry.space_group_name_H-M   'P 1'
#
loop_
_entity.id
_entity.type
_entity.pdbx_description
1 polymer ?
#
loop_
_entity_poly.entity_id
_entity_poly.type
_entity_poly.pdbx_seq_one_letter_code
_entity_poly.pdbx_strand_id
1 'polypeptide(L)'
;MRTPRHLFVASFLALGLSVAVPAQAQVSSEQAQSHWYAGRHELAVALLRAELDKQPQQPKLRFMLAWMLQERGLWADAEALLKQLIEDYPDHAEALNNLAVVLAQRGDLDGALLSLQRAVVLQPSNTQAQENLGDLLLRLAQRAYANAAKGNASRTLPVKADQLNGLLRTLSAL
;
A
#
# COMPACT_ATOMS: atom_id res chain seq x y z
N MET A 1 9.07 -79.04 -40.71
CA MET A 1 8.83 -79.42 -39.29
C MET A 1 9.48 -78.39 -38.37
N ARG A 2 8.76 -77.95 -37.32
CA ARG A 2 9.13 -77.03 -36.20
C ARG A 2 9.28 -75.54 -36.56
N THR A 3 8.20 -74.75 -36.55
CA THR A 3 7.53 -73.98 -35.46
C THR A 3 8.10 -72.55 -35.24
N PRO A 4 7.22 -71.52 -35.15
CA PRO A 4 7.56 -70.09 -35.13
C PRO A 4 7.71 -69.54 -33.69
N ARG A 5 8.18 -68.28 -33.56
CA ARG A 5 8.06 -67.31 -32.42
C ARG A 5 9.40 -66.53 -32.24
N HIS A 6 9.53 -65.23 -31.94
CA HIS A 6 8.67 -64.16 -31.42
C HIS A 6 9.14 -62.79 -31.97
N LEU A 7 8.21 -61.83 -32.02
CA LEU A 7 8.44 -60.39 -32.20
C LEU A 7 9.42 -59.82 -31.17
N PHE A 8 10.36 -58.99 -31.61
CA PHE A 8 11.00 -57.98 -30.75
C PHE A 8 10.76 -56.60 -31.36
N VAL A 9 9.80 -55.88 -30.78
CA VAL A 9 9.61 -54.45 -30.96
C VAL A 9 10.62 -53.77 -30.03
N ALA A 10 11.66 -53.16 -30.59
CA ALA A 10 12.56 -52.29 -29.84
C ALA A 10 12.03 -50.86 -29.90
N SER A 11 11.12 -50.53 -28.98
CA SER A 11 10.73 -49.14 -28.70
C SER A 11 11.90 -48.42 -28.04
N PHE A 12 12.58 -47.55 -28.78
CA PHE A 12 13.48 -46.57 -28.18
C PHE A 12 12.64 -45.46 -27.54
N LEU A 13 12.24 -45.68 -26.28
CA LEU A 13 11.87 -44.58 -25.39
C LEU A 13 13.16 -43.79 -25.12
N ALA A 14 13.41 -42.75 -25.92
CA ALA A 14 14.35 -41.72 -25.53
C ALA A 14 13.74 -41.00 -24.31
N LEU A 15 14.22 -41.37 -23.12
CA LEU A 15 14.05 -40.56 -21.91
C LEU A 15 14.67 -39.20 -22.22
N GLY A 16 13.84 -38.26 -22.66
CA GLY A 16 14.16 -36.84 -22.55
C GLY A 16 14.29 -36.55 -21.07
N LEU A 17 15.53 -36.52 -20.59
CA LEU A 17 15.89 -35.82 -19.35
C LEU A 17 15.44 -34.38 -19.54
N SER A 18 14.19 -34.10 -19.14
CA SER A 18 13.73 -32.76 -18.85
C SER A 18 14.61 -32.30 -17.69
N VAL A 19 15.72 -31.66 -18.02
CA VAL A 19 16.37 -30.78 -17.07
C VAL A 19 15.30 -29.75 -16.77
N ALA A 20 14.65 -29.91 -15.61
CA ALA A 20 13.76 -28.91 -15.08
C ALA A 20 14.56 -27.62 -15.07
N VAL A 21 14.23 -26.72 -16.00
CA VAL A 21 14.60 -25.32 -15.89
C VAL A 21 14.14 -24.94 -14.49
N PRO A 22 15.04 -24.57 -13.56
CA PRO A 22 14.61 -24.15 -12.24
C PRO A 22 13.60 -23.04 -12.51
N ALA A 23 12.37 -23.25 -12.06
CA ALA A 23 11.29 -22.28 -12.21
C ALA A 23 11.89 -20.93 -11.90
N GLN A 24 12.01 -20.06 -12.93
CA GLN A 24 12.51 -18.71 -12.79
C GLN A 24 11.74 -18.16 -11.59
N ALA A 25 12.41 -18.02 -10.43
CA ALA A 25 11.70 -17.88 -9.17
C ALA A 25 10.81 -16.66 -9.32
N GLN A 26 9.52 -16.91 -9.51
CA GLN A 26 8.57 -15.84 -9.74
C GLN A 26 8.51 -15.17 -8.39
N VAL A 27 9.15 -14.01 -8.31
CA VAL A 27 9.33 -13.31 -7.06
C VAL A 27 7.94 -12.96 -6.58
N SER A 28 7.45 -13.74 -5.61
CA SER A 28 6.09 -13.56 -5.15
C SER A 28 6.05 -12.30 -4.29
N SER A 29 4.89 -11.66 -4.24
CA SER A 29 4.62 -10.61 -3.27
C SER A 29 4.97 -11.06 -1.84
N GLU A 30 4.84 -12.36 -1.55
CA GLU A 30 5.16 -12.98 -0.27
C GLU A 30 6.66 -13.01 0.01
N GLN A 31 7.50 -13.26 -1.00
CA GLN A 31 8.95 -13.16 -0.86
C GLN A 31 9.36 -11.72 -0.53
N ALA A 32 8.86 -10.73 -1.28
CA ALA A 32 9.13 -9.33 -0.99
C ALA A 32 8.68 -8.95 0.44
N GLN A 33 7.49 -9.39 0.85
CA GLN A 33 6.97 -9.18 2.21
C GLN A 33 7.83 -9.89 3.28
N SER A 34 8.33 -11.09 3.02
CA SER A 34 9.25 -11.79 3.92
C SER A 34 10.58 -11.03 4.08
N HIS A 35 11.13 -10.52 2.97
CA HIS A 35 12.34 -9.69 3.02
C HIS A 35 12.09 -8.38 3.77
N TRP A 36 10.89 -7.80 3.65
CA TRP A 36 10.49 -6.60 4.40
C TRP A 36 10.56 -6.85 5.91
N TYR A 37 9.86 -7.87 6.41
CA TYR A 37 9.86 -8.17 7.85
C TYR A 37 11.22 -8.66 8.39
N ALA A 38 12.10 -9.12 7.51
CA ALA A 38 13.48 -9.44 7.85
C ALA A 38 14.43 -8.22 7.86
N GLY A 39 13.89 -6.99 7.75
CA GLY A 39 14.66 -5.74 7.77
C GLY A 39 15.37 -5.41 6.45
N ARG A 40 15.19 -6.24 5.42
CA ARG A 40 15.81 -6.04 4.09
C ARG A 40 14.90 -5.20 3.20
N HIS A 41 14.58 -4.00 3.65
CA HIS A 41 13.58 -3.12 3.03
C HIS A 41 13.92 -2.76 1.58
N GLU A 42 15.18 -2.42 1.29
CA GLU A 42 15.62 -2.07 -0.07
C GLU A 42 15.45 -3.24 -1.04
N LEU A 43 15.78 -4.45 -0.59
CA LEU A 43 15.59 -5.66 -1.39
C LEU A 43 14.10 -5.93 -1.63
N ALA A 44 13.25 -5.80 -0.60
CA ALA A 44 11.81 -5.99 -0.74
C ALA A 44 11.20 -5.04 -1.78
N VAL A 45 11.58 -3.76 -1.74
CA VAL A 45 11.14 -2.75 -2.70
C VAL A 45 11.63 -3.07 -4.12
N ALA A 46 12.92 -3.42 -4.27
CA ALA A 46 13.50 -3.77 -5.57
C ALA A 46 12.81 -5.01 -6.18
N LEU A 47 12.50 -6.01 -5.36
CA LEU A 47 11.79 -7.22 -5.76
C LEU A 47 10.38 -6.91 -6.29
N LEU A 48 9.61 -6.05 -5.60
CA LEU A 48 8.28 -5.64 -6.08
C LEU A 48 8.35 -4.81 -7.36
N ARG A 49 9.33 -3.91 -7.50
CA ARG A 49 9.53 -3.13 -8.73
C ARG A 49 9.81 -4.03 -9.93
N ALA A 50 10.73 -4.99 -9.77
CA ALA A 50 11.07 -5.94 -10.83
C ALA A 50 9.88 -6.83 -11.26
N GLU A 51 8.94 -7.11 -10.35
CA GLU A 51 7.72 -7.84 -10.71
C GLU A 51 6.68 -6.94 -11.38
N LEU A 52 6.56 -5.69 -10.95
CA LEU A 52 5.72 -4.68 -11.61
C LEU A 52 6.21 -4.35 -13.03
N ASP A 53 7.51 -4.41 -13.32
CA ASP A 53 8.04 -4.25 -14.68
C ASP A 53 7.47 -5.30 -15.65
N LYS A 54 7.12 -6.49 -15.15
CA LYS A 54 6.49 -7.56 -15.92
C LYS A 54 4.97 -7.45 -15.94
N GLN A 55 4.39 -6.95 -14.85
CA GLN A 55 2.95 -6.93 -14.61
C GLN A 55 2.50 -5.56 -14.04
N PRO A 56 2.58 -4.47 -14.83
CA PRO A 56 2.48 -3.10 -14.33
C PRO A 56 1.12 -2.76 -13.73
N GLN A 57 0.06 -3.47 -14.17
CA GLN A 57 -1.30 -3.21 -13.72
C GLN A 57 -1.74 -4.06 -12.52
N GLN A 58 -0.88 -4.90 -11.93
CA GLN A 58 -1.27 -5.75 -10.80
C GLN A 58 -1.61 -4.91 -9.55
N PRO A 59 -2.89 -4.85 -9.11
CA PRO A 59 -3.30 -3.94 -8.04
C PRO A 59 -2.65 -4.28 -6.70
N LYS A 60 -2.57 -5.58 -6.38
CA LYS A 60 -1.93 -6.07 -5.14
C LYS A 60 -0.47 -5.62 -5.03
N LEU A 61 0.29 -5.72 -6.12
CA LEU A 61 1.72 -5.36 -6.13
C LEU A 61 1.91 -3.84 -6.02
N ARG A 62 1.08 -3.06 -6.71
CA ARG A 62 1.08 -1.59 -6.62
C ARG A 62 0.73 -1.13 -5.20
N PHE A 63 -0.30 -1.71 -4.60
CA PHE A 63 -0.69 -1.42 -3.21
C PHE A 63 0.41 -1.75 -2.21
N MET A 64 1.01 -2.94 -2.31
CA MET A 64 2.10 -3.35 -1.41
C MET A 64 3.34 -2.48 -1.56
N LEU A 65 3.74 -2.15 -2.79
CA LEU A 65 4.87 -1.25 -3.02
C LEU A 65 4.57 0.15 -2.47
N ALA A 66 3.37 0.68 -2.69
CA ALA A 66 2.98 1.98 -2.14
C ALA A 66 3.05 1.99 -0.61
N TRP A 67 2.56 0.94 0.06
CA TRP A 67 2.68 0.80 1.50
C TRP A 67 4.16 0.78 1.95
N MET A 68 5.03 0.01 1.29
CA MET A 68 6.45 -0.02 1.63
C MET A 68 7.14 1.34 1.42
N LEU A 69 6.77 2.08 0.37
CA LEU A 69 7.26 3.43 0.12
C LEU A 69 6.78 4.40 1.20
N GLN A 70 5.53 4.28 1.65
CA GLN A 70 4.97 5.05 2.75
C GLN A 70 5.76 4.81 4.05
N GLU A 71 5.98 3.56 4.44
CA GLU A 71 6.76 3.20 5.63
C GLU A 71 8.21 3.71 5.57
N ARG A 72 8.75 3.88 4.35
CA ARG A 72 10.09 4.45 4.12
C ARG A 72 10.10 5.98 4.09
N GLY A 73 8.95 6.63 4.16
CA GLY A 73 8.82 8.08 4.05
C GLY A 73 9.01 8.62 2.62
N LEU A 74 8.93 7.75 1.62
CA LEU A 74 9.00 8.10 0.20
C LEU A 74 7.61 8.52 -0.30
N TRP A 75 7.09 9.61 0.30
CA TRP A 75 5.70 10.03 0.17
C TRP A 75 5.28 10.35 -1.27
N ALA A 76 6.17 10.98 -2.06
CA ALA A 76 5.87 11.35 -3.44
C ALA A 76 5.69 10.12 -4.34
N ASP A 77 6.56 9.12 -4.19
CA ASP A 77 6.48 7.87 -4.95
C ASP A 77 5.25 7.06 -4.56
N ALA A 78 4.94 7.00 -3.25
CA ALA A 78 3.73 6.35 -2.75
C ALA A 78 2.46 7.03 -3.29
N GLU A 79 2.40 8.37 -3.28
CA GLU A 79 1.28 9.14 -3.81
C GLU A 79 1.04 8.83 -5.29
N ALA A 80 2.10 8.89 -6.10
CA ALA A 80 2.01 8.63 -7.54
C ALA A 80 1.46 7.23 -7.82
N LEU A 81 1.97 6.22 -7.11
CA LEU A 81 1.55 4.84 -7.29
C LEU A 81 0.11 4.58 -6.83
N LEU A 82 -0.30 5.19 -5.71
CA LEU A 82 -1.68 5.09 -5.20
C LEU A 82 -2.67 5.80 -6.11
N LYS A 83 -2.32 6.98 -6.66
CA LYS A 83 -3.16 7.69 -7.63
C LYS A 83 -3.39 6.85 -8.88
N GLN A 84 -2.34 6.29 -9.47
CA GLN A 84 -2.46 5.36 -10.61
C GLN A 84 -3.31 4.13 -10.26
N LEU A 85 -3.14 3.58 -9.06
CA LEU A 85 -3.95 2.44 -8.61
C LEU A 85 -5.44 2.80 -8.50
N ILE A 86 -5.77 3.98 -7.99
CA ILE A 86 -7.16 4.45 -7.80
C ILE A 86 -7.79 4.89 -9.14
N GLU A 87 -6.99 5.35 -10.10
CA GLU A 87 -7.46 5.61 -11.47
C GLU A 87 -7.99 4.33 -12.13
N ASP A 88 -7.24 3.22 -12.00
CA ASP A 88 -7.65 1.92 -12.54
C ASP A 88 -8.70 1.20 -11.68
N TYR A 89 -8.61 1.35 -10.35
CA TYR A 89 -9.45 0.68 -9.36
C TYR A 89 -10.09 1.71 -8.40
N PRO A 90 -11.10 2.46 -8.88
CA PRO A 90 -11.71 3.56 -8.13
C PRO A 90 -12.28 3.17 -6.76
N ASP A 91 -12.67 1.91 -6.59
CA ASP A 91 -13.37 1.43 -5.40
C ASP A 91 -12.44 0.69 -4.41
N HIS A 92 -11.12 0.82 -4.58
CA HIS A 92 -10.14 0.21 -3.68
C HIS A 92 -10.03 1.01 -2.37
N ALA A 93 -10.90 0.71 -1.40
CA ALA A 93 -11.01 1.44 -0.13
C ALA A 93 -9.69 1.55 0.65
N GLU A 94 -8.90 0.46 0.72
CA GLU A 94 -7.60 0.45 1.40
C GLU A 94 -6.57 1.36 0.73
N ALA A 95 -6.57 1.44 -0.61
CA ALA A 95 -5.69 2.34 -1.35
C ALA A 95 -6.09 3.81 -1.14
N LEU A 96 -7.39 4.11 -1.10
CA LEU A 96 -7.90 5.43 -0.75
C LEU A 96 -7.50 5.85 0.68
N ASN A 97 -7.57 4.92 1.63
CA ASN A 97 -7.08 5.16 3.00
C ASN A 97 -5.58 5.49 3.02
N ASN A 98 -4.73 4.69 2.36
CA ASN A 98 -3.29 4.95 2.32
C ASN A 98 -2.96 6.24 1.56
N LEU A 99 -3.69 6.57 0.49
CA LEU A 99 -3.52 7.83 -0.22
C LEU A 99 -3.80 9.01 0.71
N ALA A 100 -4.83 8.91 1.54
CA ALA A 100 -5.14 9.97 2.49
C ALA A 100 -4.05 10.19 3.54
N VAL A 101 -3.45 9.11 4.06
CA VAL A 101 -2.30 9.20 4.97
C VAL A 101 -1.13 9.92 4.30
N VAL A 102 -0.81 9.53 3.05
CA VAL A 102 0.26 10.14 2.26
C VAL A 102 -0.02 11.62 1.97
N LEU A 103 -1.23 11.98 1.58
CA LEU A 103 -1.64 13.36 1.32
C LEU A 103 -1.58 14.22 2.60
N ALA A 104 -2.07 13.69 3.72
CA ALA A 104 -2.02 14.38 5.00
C ALA A 104 -0.57 14.65 5.44
N GLN A 105 0.33 13.69 5.25
CA GLN A 105 1.76 13.85 5.56
C GLN A 105 2.44 14.90 4.66
N ARG A 106 1.94 15.10 3.44
CA ARG A 106 2.40 16.14 2.51
C ARG A 106 1.69 17.48 2.70
N GLY A 107 0.74 17.57 3.64
CA GLY A 107 0.01 18.79 3.99
C GLY A 107 -1.24 19.05 3.15
N ASP A 108 -1.58 18.18 2.21
CA ASP A 108 -2.84 18.22 1.46
C ASP A 108 -3.96 17.59 2.29
N LEU A 109 -4.42 18.34 3.29
CA LEU A 109 -5.47 17.88 4.21
C LEU A 109 -6.85 17.77 3.54
N ASP A 110 -7.10 18.57 2.49
CA ASP A 110 -8.37 18.56 1.76
C ASP A 110 -8.47 17.30 0.88
N GLY A 111 -7.40 16.98 0.14
CA GLY A 111 -7.32 15.73 -0.64
C GLY A 111 -7.37 14.48 0.26
N ALA A 112 -6.73 14.55 1.43
CA ALA A 112 -6.81 13.48 2.42
C ALA A 112 -8.25 13.27 2.93
N LEU A 113 -8.99 14.35 3.18
CA LEU A 113 -10.36 14.29 3.67
C LEU A 113 -11.28 13.62 2.64
N LEU A 114 -11.19 14.03 1.38
CA LEU A 114 -11.96 13.44 0.29
C LEU A 114 -11.68 11.93 0.13
N SER A 115 -10.41 11.55 0.24
CA SER A 115 -9.97 10.15 0.10
C SER A 115 -10.50 9.28 1.25
N LEU A 116 -10.43 9.76 2.50
CA LEU A 116 -10.95 9.04 3.67
C LEU A 116 -12.48 8.93 3.68
N GLN A 117 -13.18 10.01 3.32
CA GLN A 117 -14.64 9.97 3.19
C GLN A 117 -15.06 8.89 2.18
N ARG A 118 -14.38 8.83 1.03
CA ARG A 118 -14.66 7.80 0.02
C ARG A 118 -14.32 6.39 0.53
N ALA A 119 -13.20 6.21 1.21
CA ALA A 119 -12.82 4.92 1.79
C ALA A 119 -13.88 4.41 2.79
N VAL A 120 -14.37 5.28 3.68
CA VAL A 120 -15.40 4.93 4.68
C VAL A 120 -16.75 4.62 4.03
N VAL A 121 -17.12 5.34 2.95
CA VAL A 121 -18.35 5.03 2.19
C VAL A 121 -18.26 3.67 1.50
N LEU A 122 -17.12 3.37 0.87
CA LEU A 122 -16.90 2.10 0.17
C LEU A 122 -16.81 0.91 1.12
N GLN A 123 -16.19 1.10 2.29
CA GLN A 123 -16.03 0.05 3.29
C GLN A 123 -16.30 0.59 4.70
N PRO A 124 -17.59 0.67 5.11
CA PRO A 124 -17.97 1.18 6.42
C PRO A 124 -17.45 0.36 7.60
N SER A 125 -17.01 -0.89 7.38
CA SER A 125 -16.40 -1.74 8.41
C SER A 125 -14.89 -1.53 8.57
N ASN A 126 -14.26 -0.70 7.74
CA ASN A 126 -12.84 -0.39 7.83
C ASN A 126 -12.57 0.58 8.99
N THR A 127 -12.28 0.02 10.17
CA THR A 127 -12.04 0.81 11.39
C THR A 127 -10.82 1.72 11.26
N GLN A 128 -9.77 1.28 10.55
CA GLN A 128 -8.57 2.08 10.33
C GLN A 128 -8.87 3.36 9.52
N ALA A 129 -9.72 3.26 8.48
CA ALA A 129 -10.15 4.43 7.72
C ALA A 129 -11.01 5.38 8.57
N GLN A 130 -11.81 4.86 9.50
CA GLN A 130 -12.58 5.70 10.43
C GLN A 130 -11.68 6.42 11.43
N GLU A 131 -10.69 5.74 11.98
CA GLU A 131 -9.68 6.30 12.89
C GLU A 131 -8.89 7.41 12.20
N ASN A 132 -8.35 7.13 11.00
CA ASN A 132 -7.61 8.12 10.20
C ASN A 132 -8.48 9.34 9.85
N LEU A 133 -9.77 9.16 9.58
CA LEU A 133 -10.71 10.26 9.36
C LEU A 133 -10.88 11.11 10.62
N GLY A 134 -11.04 10.48 11.79
CA GLY A 134 -11.11 11.18 13.08
C GLY A 134 -9.86 12.03 13.33
N ASP A 135 -8.69 11.45 13.17
CA ASP A 135 -7.40 12.13 13.35
C ASP A 135 -7.23 13.31 12.40
N LEU A 136 -7.62 13.14 11.14
CA LEU A 136 -7.58 14.22 10.15
C LEU A 136 -8.54 15.36 10.51
N LEU A 137 -9.75 15.06 10.98
CA LEU A 137 -10.71 16.06 11.40
C LEU A 137 -10.20 16.87 12.60
N LEU A 138 -9.52 16.23 13.55
CA LEU A 138 -8.86 16.93 14.67
C LEU A 138 -7.76 17.88 14.18
N ARG A 139 -6.92 17.44 13.22
CA ARG A 139 -5.90 18.29 12.58
C ARG A 139 -6.50 19.48 11.85
N LEU A 140 -7.57 19.27 11.09
CA LEU A 140 -8.30 20.33 10.38
C LEU A 140 -8.92 21.35 11.36
N ALA A 141 -9.55 20.86 12.43
CA ALA A 141 -10.10 21.71 13.48
C ALA A 141 -9.03 22.59 14.12
N GLN A 142 -7.86 22.03 14.47
CA GLN A 142 -6.73 22.81 14.98
C GLN A 142 -6.28 23.89 14.01
N ARG A 143 -6.11 23.54 12.72
CA ARG A 143 -5.70 24.49 11.69
C ARG A 143 -6.70 25.65 11.59
N ALA A 144 -7.99 25.35 11.64
CA ALA A 144 -9.04 26.37 11.66
C ALA A 144 -8.97 27.27 12.90
N TYR A 145 -8.81 26.70 14.10
CA TYR A 145 -8.65 27.48 15.33
C TYR A 145 -7.39 28.35 15.31
N ALA A 146 -6.27 27.82 14.86
CA ALA A 146 -5.02 28.56 14.74
C ALA A 146 -5.13 29.72 13.74
N ASN A 147 -5.82 29.52 12.61
CA ASN A 147 -6.08 30.57 11.64
C ASN A 147 -6.99 31.67 12.20
N ALA A 148 -8.06 31.29 12.90
CA ALA A 148 -8.96 32.23 13.56
C ALA A 148 -8.24 33.06 14.64
N ALA A 149 -7.37 32.43 15.43
CA ALA A 149 -6.57 33.11 16.45
C ALA A 149 -5.58 34.13 15.86
N LYS A 150 -5.04 33.86 14.66
CA LYS A 150 -4.16 34.80 13.94
C LYS A 150 -4.95 35.99 13.36
N GLY A 151 -6.20 35.78 12.93
CA GLY A 151 -7.08 36.83 12.42
C GLY A 151 -7.68 37.72 13.51
N ASN A 152 -7.93 37.18 14.71
CA ASN A 152 -8.44 37.91 15.86
C ASN A 152 -7.35 38.11 16.91
N ALA A 153 -6.53 39.15 16.76
CA ALA A 153 -5.70 39.69 17.83
C ALA A 153 -6.55 40.37 18.94
N SER A 154 -7.53 39.67 19.52
CA SER A 154 -8.08 40.04 20.83
C SER A 154 -9.02 38.98 21.41
N ARG A 155 -8.62 38.52 22.60
CA ARG A 155 -9.40 37.99 23.74
C ARG A 155 -10.46 36.92 23.40
N THR A 156 -10.18 35.68 23.83
CA THR A 156 -11.09 34.51 24.02
C THR A 156 -11.04 33.32 23.05
N LEU A 157 -9.87 32.89 22.54
CA LEU A 157 -9.73 31.57 21.87
C LEU A 157 -8.53 30.64 22.25
N PRO A 158 -7.60 30.94 23.18
CA PRO A 158 -6.40 30.10 23.33
C PRO A 158 -6.64 28.68 23.93
N VAL A 159 -7.71 28.47 24.71
CA VAL A 159 -7.88 27.21 25.47
C VAL A 159 -8.22 26.00 24.56
N LYS A 160 -9.08 26.17 23.55
CA LYS A 160 -9.52 25.04 22.70
C LYS A 160 -8.42 24.55 21.75
N ALA A 161 -7.62 25.47 21.19
CA ALA A 161 -6.49 25.10 20.33
C ALA A 161 -5.44 24.31 21.12
N ASP A 162 -5.12 24.75 22.34
CA ASP A 162 -4.15 24.07 23.21
C ASP A 162 -4.64 22.68 23.67
N GLN A 163 -5.94 22.54 23.98
CA GLN A 163 -6.54 21.25 24.33
C GLN A 163 -6.47 20.25 23.16
N LEU A 164 -6.82 20.69 21.95
CA LEU A 164 -6.66 19.86 20.75
C LEU A 164 -5.18 19.49 20.53
N ASN A 165 -4.24 20.43 20.73
CA ASN A 165 -2.80 20.17 20.58
C ASN A 165 -2.32 19.09 21.57
N GLY A 166 -2.84 19.08 22.79
CA GLY A 166 -2.58 18.02 23.77
C GLY A 166 -3.05 16.65 23.27
N LEU A 167 -4.29 16.55 22.78
CA LEU A 167 -4.87 15.29 22.28
C LEU A 167 -4.12 14.73 21.07
N LEU A 168 -3.72 15.57 20.10
CA LEU A 168 -2.98 15.08 18.95
C LEU A 168 -1.60 14.56 19.31
N ARG A 169 -0.90 15.21 20.26
CA ARG A 169 0.41 14.72 20.73
C ARG A 169 0.29 13.32 21.35
N THR A 170 -0.77 13.07 22.11
CA THR A 170 -1.01 11.74 22.69
C THR A 170 -1.34 10.68 21.64
N LEU A 171 -2.04 11.05 20.57
CA LEU A 171 -2.37 10.13 19.48
C LEU A 171 -1.16 9.84 18.57
N SER A 172 -0.28 10.82 18.34
CA SER A 172 0.93 10.65 17.53
C SER A 172 2.08 9.89 18.22
N ALA A 173 1.95 9.59 19.52
CA ALA A 173 2.98 8.97 20.35
C ALA A 173 2.71 7.48 20.65
N LEU A 174 1.65 6.92 20.05
CA LEU A 174 1.31 5.49 20.06
C LEU A 174 1.81 4.85 18.75
#